data_AF-A0A7V5K4K9-F1
#
_entry.id   AF-A0A7V5K4K9-F1
#
_cell.length_a   1.000
_cell.length_b   1.000
_cell.length_c   1.000
_cell.angle_alpha   90.00
_cell.angle_beta   90.00
_cell.angle_gamma   90.00
#
_symmetry.space_group_name_H-M   'P 1'
#
loop_
_entity.id
_entity.type
_entity.pdbx_description
1 polymer ?
#
loop_
_entity_poly.entity_id
_entity_poly.type
_entity_poly.pdbx_seq_one_letter_code
_entity_poly.pdbx_strand_id
1 'polypeptide(L)'
;MDGIQLKRTIRGQESLEAQILQEMAEALGNSGERVERALARLQESLSRIRQLRESSAGESQAVGDIHIRASLEQEVKLYNRLRHEALEQYRWLIIHREALGIRNHTLVAEQYRLPPPIKA
;
A
#
# COMPACT_ATOMS: atom_id res chain seq x y z
N MET A 1 10.65 -44.30 31.51
CA MET A 1 10.93 -44.03 30.08
C MET A 1 10.07 -42.87 29.53
N ASP A 2 9.09 -42.34 30.26
CA ASP A 2 8.15 -41.31 29.77
C ASP A 2 8.70 -39.87 29.69
N GLY A 3 9.72 -39.52 30.49
CA GLY A 3 10.22 -38.14 30.56
C GLY A 3 11.00 -37.65 29.32
N ILE A 4 11.49 -38.55 28.46
CA ILE A 4 12.26 -38.20 27.25
C ILE A 4 11.32 -37.91 26.08
N GLN A 5 10.20 -38.64 25.96
CA GLN A 5 9.21 -38.38 24.92
C GLN A 5 8.51 -37.04 25.15
N LEU A 6 8.09 -36.72 26.39
CA LEU A 6 7.48 -35.43 26.71
C LEU A 6 8.37 -34.24 26.31
N LYS A 7 9.67 -34.28 26.67
CA LYS A 7 10.62 -33.20 26.36
C LYS A 7 10.84 -33.02 24.86
N ARG A 8 10.78 -34.10 24.08
CA ARG A 8 10.97 -34.07 22.62
C ARG A 8 9.72 -33.51 21.92
N THR A 9 8.53 -33.86 22.39
CA THR A 9 7.26 -33.30 21.90
C THR A 9 7.14 -31.81 22.20
N ILE A 10 7.51 -31.38 23.41
CA ILE A 10 7.49 -29.95 23.79
C ILE A 10 8.44 -29.12 22.92
N ARG A 11 9.69 -29.57 22.70
CA ARG A 11 10.61 -28.87 21.77
C ARG A 11 10.13 -28.85 20.32
N GLY A 12 9.51 -29.94 19.85
CA GLY A 12 8.91 -30.00 18.52
C GLY A 12 7.79 -28.98 18.36
N GLN A 13 6.97 -28.82 19.41
CA GLN A 13 5.87 -27.85 19.44
C GLN A 13 6.37 -26.40 19.52
N GLU A 14 7.36 -26.11 20.37
CA GLU A 14 8.05 -24.81 20.42
C GLU A 14 8.65 -24.42 19.06
N SER A 15 9.19 -25.41 18.32
CA SER A 15 9.74 -25.17 16.98
C SER A 15 8.66 -24.87 15.93
N LEU A 16 7.48 -25.46 16.05
CA LEU A 16 6.36 -25.22 15.14
C LEU A 16 5.69 -23.87 15.41
N GLU A 17 5.48 -23.54 16.69
CA GLU A 17 4.94 -22.23 17.09
C GLU A 17 5.84 -21.09 16.62
N ALA A 18 7.17 -21.25 16.76
CA ALA A 18 8.13 -20.28 16.23
C ALA A 18 8.07 -20.13 14.70
N GLN A 19 7.91 -21.24 13.95
CA GLN A 19 7.75 -21.20 12.50
C GLN A 19 6.47 -20.48 12.09
N ILE A 20 5.35 -20.78 12.74
CA ILE A 20 4.05 -20.12 12.49
C ILE A 20 4.16 -18.62 12.75
N LEU A 21 4.78 -18.21 13.87
CA LEU A 21 4.97 -16.81 14.19
C LEU A 21 5.84 -16.09 13.16
N GLN A 22 6.89 -16.75 12.67
CA GLN A 22 7.76 -16.20 11.62
C GLN A 22 6.99 -16.01 10.31
N GLU A 23 6.24 -17.02 9.86
CA GLU A 23 5.44 -16.95 8.63
C GLU A 23 4.36 -15.86 8.72
N MET A 24 3.71 -15.72 9.88
CA MET A 24 2.72 -14.65 10.12
C MET A 24 3.37 -13.26 10.06
N ALA A 25 4.56 -13.10 10.65
CA ALA A 25 5.30 -11.84 10.63
C ALA A 25 5.71 -11.46 9.20
N GLU A 26 6.21 -12.42 8.42
CA GLU A 26 6.58 -12.22 7.02
C GLU A 26 5.36 -11.88 6.15
N ALA A 27 4.25 -12.62 6.30
CA ALA A 27 3.02 -12.35 5.55
C ALA A 27 2.45 -10.95 5.85
N LEU A 28 2.51 -10.51 7.11
CA LEU A 28 2.06 -9.18 7.51
C LEU A 28 3.01 -8.09 6.99
N GLY A 29 4.33 -8.30 7.08
CA GLY A 29 5.34 -7.39 6.54
C GLY A 29 5.19 -7.20 5.02
N ASN A 30 5.03 -8.30 4.28
CA ASN A 30 4.80 -8.28 2.83
C ASN A 30 3.53 -7.51 2.46
N SER A 31 2.47 -7.62 3.27
CA SER A 31 1.23 -6.87 3.06
C SER A 31 1.43 -5.36 3.26
N GLY A 32 2.19 -4.95 4.28
CA GLY A 32 2.57 -3.56 4.50
C GLY A 32 3.39 -2.99 3.34
N GLU A 33 4.40 -3.73 2.89
CA GLU A 33 5.27 -3.32 1.78
C GLU A 33 4.50 -3.13 0.46
N ARG A 34 3.45 -3.95 0.22
CA ARG A 34 2.55 -3.77 -0.93
C ARG A 34 1.79 -2.45 -0.87
N VAL A 35 1.35 -2.02 0.31
CA VAL A 35 0.71 -0.71 0.51
C VAL A 35 1.71 0.41 0.23
N GLU A 36 2.93 0.29 0.75
CA GLU A 36 4.00 1.29 0.57
C GLU A 36 4.34 1.49 -0.90
N ARG A 37 4.55 0.40 -1.64
CA ARG A 37 4.80 0.47 -3.08
C ARG A 37 3.65 1.12 -3.85
N ALA A 38 2.41 0.80 -3.50
CA ALA A 38 1.24 1.40 -4.15
C ALA A 38 1.15 2.91 -3.86
N LEU A 39 1.43 3.32 -2.62
CA LEU A 39 1.47 4.74 -2.23
C LEU A 39 2.62 5.49 -2.91
N ALA A 40 3.79 4.88 -3.06
CA ALA A 40 4.92 5.49 -3.76
C ALA A 40 4.58 5.79 -5.23
N ARG A 41 3.97 4.83 -5.95
CA ARG A 41 3.49 5.04 -7.33
C ARG A 41 2.44 6.15 -7.41
N LEU A 42 1.54 6.21 -6.43
CA LEU A 42 0.52 7.25 -6.34
C LEU A 42 1.11 8.64 -6.12
N GLN A 43 2.13 8.76 -5.26
CA GLN A 43 2.86 10.00 -5.00
C GLN A 43 3.65 10.48 -6.23
N GLU A 44 4.25 9.55 -6.98
CA GLU A 44 4.93 9.87 -8.23
C GLU A 44 3.95 10.47 -9.25
N SER A 45 2.80 9.82 -9.45
CA SER A 45 1.76 10.33 -10.34
C SER A 45 1.21 11.70 -9.90
N LEU A 46 1.00 11.90 -8.59
CA LEU A 46 0.62 13.20 -8.04
C LEU A 46 1.66 14.29 -8.33
N SER A 47 2.95 13.94 -8.28
CA SER A 47 4.03 14.88 -8.57
C SER A 47 4.04 15.29 -10.04
N ARG A 48 3.80 14.34 -10.96
CA ARG A 48 3.63 14.63 -12.39
C ARG A 48 2.42 15.53 -12.67
N ILE A 49 1.30 15.30 -11.99
CA ILE A 49 0.11 16.17 -12.08
C ILE A 49 0.45 17.62 -11.69
N ARG A 50 1.24 17.81 -10.61
CA ARG A 50 1.66 19.15 -10.17
C ARG A 50 2.54 19.82 -11.23
N GLN A 51 3.53 19.11 -11.76
CA GLN A 51 4.40 19.61 -12.82
C GLN A 51 3.60 20.02 -14.07
N LEU A 52 2.65 19.18 -14.53
CA LEU A 52 1.81 19.49 -15.69
C LEU A 52 0.95 20.75 -15.45
N ARG A 53 0.42 20.94 -14.24
CA ARG A 53 -0.35 22.14 -13.89
C ARG A 53 0.54 23.39 -13.87
N GLU A 54 1.76 23.28 -13.36
CA GLU A 54 2.73 24.38 -13.36
C GLU A 54 3.13 24.77 -14.79
N SER A 55 3.40 23.79 -15.66
CA SER A 55 3.69 24.03 -17.08
C SER A 55 2.52 24.69 -17.81
N SER A 56 1.28 24.29 -17.54
CA SER A 56 0.10 24.95 -18.15
C SER A 56 -0.09 26.41 -17.76
N ALA A 57 0.44 26.82 -16.60
CA ALA A 57 0.30 28.20 -16.12
C ALA A 57 1.34 29.15 -16.75
N GLY A 58 2.44 28.62 -17.30
CA GLY A 58 3.55 29.39 -17.86
C GLY A 58 3.52 29.60 -19.38
N GLU A 59 2.79 28.77 -20.14
CA GLU A 59 2.80 28.82 -21.61
C GLU A 59 1.55 29.52 -22.20
N SER A 60 1.75 30.66 -22.88
CA SER A 60 0.71 31.41 -23.64
C SER A 60 0.58 30.97 -25.11
N GLN A 61 0.90 29.72 -25.46
CA GLN A 61 0.74 29.21 -26.82
C GLN A 61 -0.38 28.17 -26.92
N ALA A 62 -1.39 28.47 -27.73
CA ALA A 62 -2.64 27.71 -27.85
C ALA A 62 -2.49 26.22 -28.21
N VAL A 63 -1.39 25.82 -28.87
CA VAL A 63 -1.13 24.42 -29.25
C VAL A 63 -0.44 23.64 -28.12
N GLY A 64 0.49 24.26 -27.39
CA GLY A 64 1.13 23.65 -26.20
C GLY A 64 0.12 23.37 -25.09
N ASP A 65 -0.82 24.29 -24.89
CA ASP A 65 -1.90 24.18 -23.89
C ASP A 65 -2.82 22.96 -24.14
N ILE A 66 -3.12 22.60 -25.39
CA ILE A 66 -3.94 21.42 -25.71
C ILE A 66 -3.22 20.12 -25.32
N HIS A 67 -1.93 19.99 -25.66
CA HIS A 67 -1.15 18.79 -25.34
C HIS A 67 -0.93 18.64 -23.83
N ILE A 68 -0.68 19.74 -23.12
CA ILE A 68 -0.52 19.73 -21.66
C ILE A 68 -1.85 19.33 -20.99
N ARG A 69 -2.99 19.86 -21.44
CA ARG A 69 -4.32 19.48 -20.92
C ARG A 69 -4.62 18.01 -21.13
N ALA A 70 -4.37 17.48 -22.33
CA ALA A 70 -4.57 16.06 -22.62
C ALA A 70 -3.68 15.17 -21.72
N SER A 71 -2.42 15.57 -21.53
CA SER A 71 -1.47 14.85 -20.66
C SER A 71 -1.91 14.89 -19.20
N LEU A 72 -2.40 16.04 -18.72
CA LEU A 72 -2.94 16.21 -17.38
C LEU A 72 -4.16 15.31 -17.15
N GLU A 73 -5.09 15.27 -18.11
CA GLU A 73 -6.29 14.44 -18.00
C GLU A 73 -5.93 12.94 -17.94
N GLN A 74 -4.96 12.51 -18.75
CA GLN A 74 -4.45 11.14 -18.73
C GLN A 74 -3.77 10.81 -17.39
N GLU A 75 -2.94 11.71 -16.86
CA GLU A 75 -2.27 11.48 -15.59
C GLU A 75 -3.26 11.47 -14.42
N VAL A 76 -4.32 12.30 -14.44
CA VAL A 76 -5.42 12.25 -13.44
C VAL A 76 -6.14 10.91 -13.48
N LYS A 77 -6.40 10.36 -14.68
CA LYS A 77 -6.98 9.02 -14.85
C LYS A 77 -6.07 7.94 -14.28
N LEU A 78 -4.75 8.02 -14.54
CA LEU A 78 -3.76 7.11 -13.98
C LEU A 78 -3.71 7.20 -12.45
N TYR A 79 -3.63 8.41 -11.91
CA TYR A 79 -3.64 8.66 -10.47
C TYR A 79 -4.84 8.01 -9.78
N ASN A 80 -6.05 8.21 -10.32
CA ASN A 80 -7.26 7.63 -9.74
C ASN A 80 -7.28 6.10 -9.81
N ARG A 81 -6.68 5.49 -10.84
CA ARG A 81 -6.48 4.04 -10.91
C ARG A 81 -5.49 3.55 -9.86
N LEU A 82 -4.32 4.18 -9.75
CA LEU A 82 -3.31 3.86 -8.73
C LEU A 82 -3.87 4.02 -7.31
N ARG A 83 -4.73 5.01 -7.10
CA ARG A 83 -5.42 5.21 -5.83
C ARG A 83 -6.33 4.04 -5.49
N HIS A 84 -7.03 3.49 -6.49
CA HIS A 84 -7.85 2.30 -6.31
C HIS A 84 -6.99 1.09 -5.92
N GLU A 85 -5.88 0.86 -6.65
CA GLU A 85 -4.92 -0.20 -6.33
C GLU A 85 -4.38 -0.07 -4.89
N ALA A 86 -4.00 1.14 -4.47
CA ALA A 86 -3.53 1.40 -3.11
C ALA A 86 -4.61 1.12 -2.05
N LEU A 87 -5.88 1.45 -2.34
CA LEU A 87 -7.01 1.16 -1.45
C LEU A 87 -7.24 -0.36 -1.31
N GLU A 88 -7.08 -1.12 -2.40
CA GLU A 88 -7.15 -2.58 -2.36
C GLU A 88 -6.04 -3.18 -1.50
N GLN A 89 -4.78 -2.73 -1.68
CA GLN A 89 -3.68 -3.22 -0.84
C GLN A 89 -3.90 -2.86 0.64
N TYR A 90 -4.40 -1.66 0.92
CA TYR A 90 -4.74 -1.24 2.28
C TYR A 90 -5.79 -2.16 2.90
N ARG A 91 -6.87 -2.48 2.16
CA ARG A 91 -7.91 -3.43 2.62
C ARG A 91 -7.32 -4.81 2.90
N TRP A 92 -6.42 -5.29 2.04
CA TRP A 92 -5.74 -6.57 2.27
C TRP A 92 -4.90 -6.56 3.56
N LEU A 93 -4.18 -5.48 3.84
CA LEU A 93 -3.44 -5.33 5.10
C LEU A 93 -4.38 -5.40 6.31
N ILE A 94 -5.53 -4.72 6.25
CA ILE A 94 -6.54 -4.77 7.31
C ILE A 94 -7.05 -6.20 7.53
N ILE A 95 -7.41 -6.90 6.46
CA ILE A 95 -7.87 -8.30 6.53
C ILE A 95 -6.81 -9.21 7.16
N HIS A 96 -5.53 -9.06 6.77
CA HIS A 96 -4.45 -9.84 7.37
C HIS A 96 -4.32 -9.55 8.86
N ARG A 97 -4.35 -8.29 9.27
CA ARG A 97 -4.31 -7.91 10.70
C ARG A 97 -5.47 -8.49 11.49
N GLU A 98 -6.68 -8.46 10.94
CA GLU A 98 -7.88 -9.00 11.58
C GLU A 98 -7.84 -10.53 11.70
N ALA A 99 -7.28 -11.22 10.71
CA ALA A 99 -7.03 -12.66 10.77
C ALA A 99 -6.07 -13.03 11.91
N LEU A 100 -5.16 -12.12 12.29
CA LEU A 100 -4.28 -12.27 13.45
C LEU A 100 -4.90 -11.75 14.76
N GLY A 101 -6.17 -11.36 14.77
CA GLY A 101 -6.88 -10.83 15.94
C GLY A 101 -6.62 -9.35 16.25
N ILE A 102 -5.88 -8.63 15.39
CA ILE A 102 -5.56 -7.22 15.58
C ILE A 102 -6.65 -6.35 14.98
N ARG A 103 -7.54 -5.81 15.82
CA ARG A 103 -8.74 -5.06 15.38
C ARG A 103 -8.60 -3.54 15.44
N ASN A 104 -7.56 -3.01 16.11
CA ASN A 104 -7.30 -1.58 16.14
C ASN A 104 -6.42 -1.16 14.96
N HIS A 105 -6.97 -0.30 14.10
CA HIS A 105 -6.37 0.14 12.85
C HIS A 105 -5.97 1.61 12.83
N THR A 106 -6.02 2.31 13.97
CA THR A 106 -5.69 3.75 14.03
C THR A 106 -4.28 4.04 13.51
N LEU A 107 -3.27 3.32 14.00
CA LEU A 107 -1.88 3.50 13.54
C LEU A 107 -1.69 3.16 12.07
N VAL A 108 -2.45 2.19 11.54
CA VAL A 108 -2.42 1.84 10.11
C VAL A 108 -3.04 2.96 9.26
N ALA A 109 -4.13 3.57 9.73
CA ALA A 109 -4.73 4.74 9.06
C ALA A 109 -3.84 5.99 9.12
N GLU A 110 -3.07 6.15 10.18
CA GLU A 110 -2.08 7.24 10.31
C GLU A 110 -0.88 7.03 9.39
N GLN A 111 -0.29 5.83 9.41
CA GLN A 111 0.89 5.47 8.62
C GLN A 111 0.60 5.45 7.11
N TYR A 112 -0.52 4.84 6.71
CA TYR A 112 -0.86 4.60 5.30
C TYR A 112 -2.00 5.50 4.82
N ARG A 113 -1.86 6.81 5.06
CA ARG A 113 -2.87 7.79 4.68
C ARG A 113 -3.02 7.88 3.16
N LEU A 114 -4.17 7.45 2.63
CA LEU A 114 -4.50 7.59 1.22
C LEU A 114 -5.03 9.00 0.90
N PRO A 115 -4.46 9.73 -0.08
CA PRO A 115 -4.98 11.01 -0.53
C PRO A 115 -6.36 10.85 -1.21
N PRO A 116 -7.18 11.92 -1.33
CA PRO A 116 -8.47 11.88 -2.01
C PRO A 116 -8.31 11.71 -3.53
N PRO A 117 -9.35 11.25 -4.25
CA PRO A 117 -9.32 11.22 -5.71
C PRO A 117 -9.26 12.65 -6.28
N ILE A 118 -8.68 12.79 -7.46
CA ILE A 118 -8.64 14.06 -8.18
C ILE A 118 -9.80 14.09 -9.18
N LYS A 119 -10.58 15.17 -9.14
CA LYS A 119 -11.58 15.45 -10.18
C LYS A 119 -10.85 15.94 -11.44
N ALA A 120 -11.21 15.36 -12.58
CA ALA A 120 -10.82 15.87 -13.89
C ALA A 120 -11.47 17.23 -14.14
#